data_AF-A0A354YSY4-F1
#
_entry.id   AF-A0A354YSY4-F1
#
_cell.length_a   1.000
_cell.length_b   1.000
_cell.length_c   1.000
_cell.angle_alpha   90.00
_cell.angle_beta   90.00
_cell.angle_gamma   90.00
#
_symmetry.space_group_name_H-M   'P 1'
#
loop_
_entity.id
_entity.type
_entity.pdbx_description
1 polymer ?
#
loop_
_entity_poly.entity_id
_entity_poly.type
_entity_poly.pdbx_seq_one_letter_code
_entity_poly.pdbx_strand_id
1 'polypeptide(L)' 'MAMGQANAVTPIQLLTAVGAVANEGKLMKPHLLKQVIDDKGNVIKKVEPQVVRQVISP' A
#
# COMPACT_ATOMS: atom_id res chain seq x y z
N MET A 1 4.44 -23.67 5.58
CA MET A 1 4.01 -22.39 6.18
C MET A 1 2.60 -22.10 5.67
N ALA A 2 1.56 -22.43 6.45
CA ALA A 2 0.18 -22.22 6.04
C ALA A 2 -0.58 -21.27 6.97
N MET A 3 -0.20 -21.26 8.26
CA MET A 3 -0.93 -20.53 9.30
C MET A 3 -0.13 -19.35 9.90
N GLY A 4 0.94 -18.90 9.24
CA GLY A 4 1.68 -17.69 9.63
C GLY A 4 2.62 -17.80 10.84
N GLN A 5 2.71 -18.95 11.52
CA GLN A 5 3.64 -19.11 12.65
C GLN A 5 5.11 -19.15 12.22
N ALA A 6 5.99 -18.62 13.08
CA ALA A 6 7.44 -18.47 12.88
C ALA A 6 7.86 -17.54 11.73
N ASN A 7 6.92 -16.88 11.04
CA ASN A 7 7.20 -15.86 10.04
C ASN A 7 7.10 -14.48 10.65
N ALA A 8 8.25 -13.83 10.86
CA ALA A 8 8.29 -12.44 11.28
C ALA A 8 8.00 -11.53 10.07
N VAL A 9 7.00 -10.66 10.22
CA VAL A 9 6.66 -9.61 9.25
C VAL A 9 6.45 -8.30 9.97
N THR A 10 6.70 -7.19 9.29
CA THR A 10 6.34 -5.87 9.81
C THR A 10 4.83 -5.65 9.67
N PRO A 11 4.20 -4.85 10.55
CA PRO A 11 2.77 -4.53 10.43
C PRO A 11 2.39 -3.94 9.07
N ILE A 12 3.26 -3.12 8.48
CA ILE A 12 3.00 -2.53 7.17
C ILE A 12 3.02 -3.56 6.04
N GLN A 13 3.88 -4.58 6.11
CA GLN A 13 3.88 -5.69 5.16
C GLN A 13 2.58 -6.51 5.28
N LEU A 14 2.15 -6.83 6.51
CA LEU A 14 0.91 -7.57 6.74
C LEU A 14 -0.30 -6.79 6.23
N LEU A 15 -0.39 -5.48 6.54
CA LEU A 15 -1.44 -4.60 6.03
C LEU A 15 -1.49 -4.59 4.50
N THR A 16 -0.33 -4.43 3.83
CA THR A 16 -0.29 -4.42 2.36
C THR A 16 -0.71 -5.74 1.75
N ALA A 17 -0.37 -6.87 2.38
CA ALA A 17 -0.77 -8.19 1.93
C ALA A 17 -2.29 -8.38 2.04
N VAL A 18 -2.88 -8.05 3.19
CA VAL A 18 -4.34 -8.12 3.40
C VAL A 18 -5.07 -7.17 2.46
N GLY A 19 -4.55 -5.95 2.26
CA GLY A 19 -5.10 -4.98 1.32
C GLY A 19 -5.10 -5.47 -0.13
N ALA A 20 -4.09 -6.23 -0.55
CA ALA A 20 -4.06 -6.81 -1.90
C ALA A 20 -5.21 -7.80 -2.13
N VAL A 21 -5.59 -8.58 -1.10
CA VAL A 21 -6.75 -9.49 -1.18
C VAL A 21 -8.04 -8.71 -1.38
N ALA A 22 -8.21 -7.60 -0.67
CA ALA A 22 -9.37 -6.73 -0.84
C ALA A 22 -9.37 -5.93 -2.15
N ASN A 23 -8.22 -5.81 -2.82
CA ASN A 23 -8.02 -5.00 -4.02
C ASN A 23 -7.83 -5.87 -5.27
N GLU A 24 -8.66 -6.89 -5.46
CA GLU A 24 -8.65 -7.77 -6.65
C GLU A 24 -7.26 -8.37 -6.95
N GLY A 25 -6.46 -8.66 -5.91
CA GLY A 25 -5.10 -9.18 -6.05
C GLY A 25 -4.05 -8.15 -6.47
N LYS A 26 -4.36 -6.86 -6.55
CA LYS A 26 -3.41 -5.78 -6.87
C LYS A 26 -2.69 -5.31 -5.60
N LEU A 27 -1.40 -5.62 -5.51
CA LEU A 27 -0.55 -5.15 -4.42
C LEU A 27 -0.20 -3.68 -4.63
N MET A 28 -0.61 -2.84 -3.68
CA MET A 28 -0.40 -1.39 -3.72
C MET A 28 0.85 -0.98 -2.96
N LYS A 29 1.51 0.09 -3.40
CA LYS A 29 2.59 0.72 -2.64
C LYS A 29 1.96 1.49 -1.47
N PRO A 30 2.26 1.14 -0.20
CA PRO A 30 1.70 1.87 0.92
C PRO A 30 2.28 3.29 0.94
N HIS A 31 1.43 4.28 1.18
CA HIS A 31 1.81 5.69 1.28
C HIS A 31 0.94 6.38 2.34
N LEU A 32 1.56 7.27 3.11
CA LEU A 32 0.88 8.07 4.13
C LEU A 32 0.60 9.49 3.65
N LEU A 33 1.45 10.00 2.76
CA LEU A 33 1.35 11.36 2.25
C LEU A 33 0.29 11.43 1.16
N LYS A 34 -0.69 12.31 1.32
CA LYS A 34 -1.72 12.61 0.32
C LYS A 34 -1.25 13.69 -0.66
N GLN A 35 -0.74 14.79 -0.13
CA GLN A 35 -0.23 15.91 -0.91
C GLN A 35 0.75 16.75 -0.08
N VAL A 36 1.59 17.52 -0.76
CA VAL A 36 2.45 18.57 -0.19
C VAL A 36 1.89 19.91 -0.63
N ILE A 37 1.77 20.83 0.32
CA ILE A 37 1.21 22.16 0.14
C ILE A 37 2.29 23.18 0.52
N ASP A 38 2.37 24.30 -0.21
CA ASP A 38 3.23 25.43 0.15
C ASP A 38 2.59 26.34 1.22
N ASP A 39 3.32 27.37 1.61
CA ASP A 39 2.89 28.40 2.57
C ASP A 39 1.68 29.23 2.09
N LYS A 40 1.42 29.25 0.79
CA LYS A 40 0.31 29.96 0.13
C LYS A 40 -0.90 29.07 -0.11
N GLY A 41 -0.86 27.80 0.29
CA GLY A 41 -1.96 26.86 0.12
C GLY A 41 -2.01 26.15 -1.24
N ASN A 42 -1.00 26.32 -2.10
CA ASN A 42 -0.95 25.65 -3.40
C ASN A 42 -0.45 24.22 -3.26
N VAL A 43 -1.08 23.29 -3.99
CA VAL A 43 -0.64 21.88 -4.03
C VAL A 43 0.59 21.77 -4.93
N ILE A 44 1.76 21.60 -4.33
CA ILE A 44 3.02 21.44 -5.07
C ILE A 44 3.31 20.00 -5.47
N LYS A 45 2.69 19.03 -4.79
CA LYS A 45 2.80 17.61 -5.13
C LYS A 45 1.58 16.86 -4.64
N LYS A 46 0.95 16.06 -5.50
CA LYS A 46 -0.07 15.08 -5.11
C LYS A 46 0.51 13.68 -5.25
N VAL A 47 0.24 12.82 -4.28
CA VAL A 47 0.71 11.42 -4.32
C VAL A 47 -0.48 10.53 -4.66
N GLU A 48 -0.46 10.00 -5.87
CA GLU A 48 -1.48 9.09 -6.35
C GLU A 48 -1.16 7.64 -5.92
N PRO A 49 -2.19 6.79 -5.71
CA PRO A 49 -1.99 5.38 -5.46
C PRO A 49 -1.18 4.72 -6.58
N GLN A 50 -0.19 3.90 -6.21
CA GLN A 50 0.68 3.21 -7.16
C GLN A 50 0.52 1.70 -7.01
N VAL A 51 0.15 1.02 -8.09
CA VAL A 51 0.18 -0.45 -8.15
C VAL A 51 1.63 -0.90 -8.28
N VAL A 52 2.05 -1.85 -7.43
CA VAL A 52 3.37 -2.48 -7.53
C VAL A 52 3.30 -3.65 -8.51
N ARG A 53 2.33 -4.56 -8.33
CA ARG A 53 2.11 -5.74 -9.19
C ARG A 53 0.80 -6.48 -8.88
N GLN A 54 0.39 -7.36 -9.78
CA GLN A 54 -0.66 -8.37 -9.53
C GLN A 54 -0.05 -9.57 -8.78
N VAL A 55 -0.58 -9.93 -7.62
CA VAL A 55 -0.06 -11.04 -6.80
C VAL A 55 -0.97 -12.27 -6.78
N ILE A 56 -2.27 -12.11 -7.07
CA ILE A 56 -3.29 -13.17 -7.16
C ILE A 56 -4.24 -12.79 -8.31
N SER A 57 -4.81 -13.73 -9.06
CA SER A 57 -5.81 -13.40 -10.10
C SER A 57 -7.12 -12.87 -9.47
N PRO A 58 -7.90 -12.03 -10.17
CA PRO A 58 -9.22 -11.60 -9.74
C PRO A 58 -10.21 -12.75 -9.55
#